data_AF-A0A2V2PVF9-F1
#
_entry.id   AF-A0A2V2PVF9-F1
#
_cell.length_a   1.000
_cell.length_b   1.000
_cell.length_c   1.000
_cell.angle_alpha   90.00
_cell.angle_beta   90.00
_cell.angle_gamma   90.00
#
_symmetry.space_group_name_H-M   'P 1'
#
loop_
_entity.id
_entity.type
_entity.pdbx_description
1 polymer ?
#
loop_
_entity_poly.entity_id
_entity_poly.type
_entity_poly.pdbx_seq_one_letter_code
_entity_poly.pdbx_strand_id
1 'polypeptide(L)'
;MAGERLRFDGWIAGVGTASGTRLVVGHWPRSPFGSFSDVMVEHPDGVRVLLAPSGRIAEFVAATYRFDRIEVVPVAVTGTRTLWRVEAGPLSLRLRAGSPSALGRLLSAVPAPLVRSPHWAALCDVPARLLL
;
A
#
# COMPACT_ATOMS: atom_id res chain seq x y z
N MET A 1 7.67 17.79 -19.41
CA MET A 1 8.85 17.11 -18.84
C MET A 1 8.43 15.68 -18.56
N ALA A 2 9.08 14.68 -19.18
CA ALA A 2 8.77 13.28 -18.91
C ALA A 2 9.04 13.02 -17.41
N GLY A 3 8.00 12.68 -16.65
CA GLY A 3 8.13 12.42 -15.22
C GLY A 3 9.14 11.30 -14.99
N GLU A 4 10.07 11.50 -14.05
CA GLU A 4 11.03 10.48 -13.67
C GLU A 4 10.29 9.22 -13.21
N ARG A 5 10.62 8.06 -13.79
CA ARG A 5 9.97 6.80 -13.43
C ARG A 5 10.58 6.27 -12.14
N LEU A 6 9.89 6.50 -11.03
CA LEU A 6 10.21 5.91 -9.74
C LEU A 6 9.82 4.43 -9.69
N ARG A 7 10.60 3.62 -8.97
CA ARG A 7 10.36 2.19 -8.80
C ARG A 7 10.35 1.82 -7.32
N PHE A 8 9.23 1.27 -6.88
CA PHE A 8 9.02 0.78 -5.52
C PHE A 8 8.83 -0.73 -5.60
N ASP A 9 9.56 -1.47 -4.77
CA ASP A 9 9.44 -2.92 -4.64
C ASP A 9 9.08 -3.23 -3.19
N GLY A 10 7.91 -3.83 -3.02
CA GLY A 10 7.26 -3.98 -1.73
C GLY A 10 5.86 -4.56 -1.86
N TRP A 11 5.07 -4.37 -0.80
CA TRP A 11 3.73 -4.92 -0.66
C TRP A 11 2.78 -3.86 -0.14
N ILE A 12 1.50 -4.03 -0.51
CA ILE A 12 0.40 -3.22 0.03
C ILE A 12 -0.59 -4.19 0.68
N ALA A 13 -1.08 -3.85 1.87
CA ALA A 13 -2.16 -4.55 2.53
C ALA A 13 -3.35 -3.61 2.72
N GLY A 14 -4.53 -4.01 2.25
CA GLY A 14 -5.79 -3.33 2.48
C GLY A 14 -6.61 -4.06 3.56
N VAL A 15 -7.21 -3.30 4.48
CA VAL A 15 -7.96 -3.83 5.62
C VAL A 15 -9.25 -3.03 5.78
N GLY A 16 -10.37 -3.72 5.87
CA GLY A 16 -11.65 -3.14 6.29
C GLY A 16 -12.11 -3.79 7.59
N THR A 17 -12.59 -2.99 8.54
CA THR A 17 -13.17 -3.48 9.80
C THR A 17 -14.69 -3.35 9.79
N ALA A 18 -15.36 -4.14 10.63
CA ALA A 18 -16.81 -4.01 10.85
C ALA A 18 -17.20 -2.68 11.51
N SER A 19 -16.28 -2.00 12.20
CA SER A 19 -16.50 -0.69 12.80
C SER A 19 -16.47 0.46 11.78
N GLY A 20 -16.17 0.19 10.51
CA GLY A 20 -16.07 1.20 9.46
C GLY A 20 -14.67 1.77 9.27
N THR A 21 -13.70 1.41 10.12
CA THR A 21 -12.29 1.80 9.92
C THR A 21 -11.69 1.03 8.76
N ARG A 22 -10.97 1.73 7.88
CA ARG A 22 -10.24 1.11 6.77
C ARG A 22 -8.79 1.53 6.82
N LEU A 23 -7.90 0.61 6.48
CA LEU A 23 -6.47 0.84 6.50
C LEU A 23 -5.85 0.40 5.19
N VAL A 24 -4.88 1.17 4.72
CA VAL A 24 -3.97 0.77 3.64
C VAL A 24 -2.56 0.90 4.17
N VAL A 25 -1.85 -0.22 4.26
CA VAL A 25 -0.45 -0.27 4.71
C VAL A 25 0.44 -0.46 3.50
N GLY A 26 1.31 0.51 3.22
CA GLY A 26 2.41 0.38 2.28
C GLY A 26 3.68 -0.08 3.00
N HIS A 27 4.30 -1.15 2.52
CA HIS A 27 5.60 -1.62 3.01
C HIS A 27 6.60 -1.74 1.87
N TRP A 28 7.63 -0.91 1.89
CA TRP A 28 8.56 -0.72 0.78
C TRP A 28 10.01 -0.96 1.23
N PRO A 29 10.47 -2.23 1.27
CA PRO A 29 11.87 -2.53 1.60
C PRO A 29 12.87 -1.90 0.63
N ARG A 30 12.47 -1.68 -0.64
CA ARG A 30 13.31 -1.09 -1.68
C ARG A 30 12.56 0.03 -2.39
N SER A 31 13.06 1.25 -2.25
CA SER A 31 12.52 2.44 -2.92
C SER A 31 13.62 3.48 -3.16
N PRO A 32 13.36 4.53 -3.97
CA PRO A 32 14.27 5.66 -4.15
C PRO A 32 14.52 6.46 -2.86
N PHE A 33 13.70 6.28 -1.83
CA PHE A 33 13.82 6.96 -0.54
C PHE A 33 14.45 6.08 0.55
N GLY A 34 14.96 4.89 0.19
CA GLY A 34 15.34 3.86 1.16
C GLY A 34 14.15 2.98 1.58
N SER A 35 14.35 2.14 2.58
CA SER A 35 13.27 1.32 3.14
C SER A 35 12.33 2.19 3.96
N PHE A 36 11.02 2.08 3.73
CA PHE A 36 10.03 2.77 4.56
C PHE A 36 8.69 2.02 4.58
N SER A 37 7.79 2.48 5.43
CA SER A 37 6.39 2.04 5.46
C SER A 37 5.50 3.23 5.80
N ASP A 38 4.28 3.21 5.30
CA ASP A 38 3.28 4.26 5.47
C ASP A 38 1.91 3.63 5.68
N VAL A 39 1.02 4.33 6.37
CA VAL A 39 -0.34 3.84 6.63
C VAL A 39 -1.35 4.94 6.35
N MET A 40 -2.31 4.67 5.48
CA MET A 40 -3.54 5.44 5.42
C MET A 40 -4.57 4.81 6.36
N VAL A 41 -5.22 5.63 7.18
CA VAL A 41 -6.35 5.24 8.03
C VAL A 41 -7.54 6.10 7.64
N GLU A 42 -8.62 5.46 7.19
CA GLU A 42 -9.94 6.09 7.03
C GLU A 42 -10.78 5.74 8.27
N HIS A 43 -11.17 6.75 9.03
CA HIS A 43 -12.05 6.62 10.18
C HIS A 43 -13.50 6.37 9.73
N PRO A 44 -14.39 5.87 10.62
CA PRO A 44 -15.78 5.60 10.27
C PRO A 44 -16.57 6.83 9.81
N ASP A 45 -16.13 8.03 10.20
CA ASP A 45 -16.67 9.32 9.77
C ASP A 45 -16.14 9.79 8.39
N GLY A 46 -15.26 9.01 7.77
CA GLY A 46 -14.67 9.28 6.46
C GLY A 46 -13.36 10.08 6.49
N VAL A 47 -12.90 10.53 7.67
CA VAL A 47 -11.64 11.28 7.80
C VAL A 47 -10.45 10.38 7.46
N ARG A 48 -9.60 10.82 6.53
CA ARG A 48 -8.40 10.11 6.08
C ARG A 48 -7.14 10.71 6.68
N VAL A 49 -6.44 9.89 7.46
CA VAL A 49 -5.16 10.23 8.09
C VAL A 49 -4.04 9.45 7.43
N LEU A 50 -2.99 10.14 6.99
CA LEU A 50 -1.73 9.53 6.59
C LEU A 50 -0.78 9.48 7.79
N LEU A 51 -0.30 8.29 8.14
CA LEU A 51 0.82 8.07 9.05
C LEU A 51 2.08 7.82 8.22
N ALA A 52 3.05 8.72 8.30
CA ALA A 52 4.28 8.65 7.52
C ALA A 52 5.53 8.74 8.41
N PRO A 53 6.64 8.06 8.05
CA PRO A 53 7.83 7.99 8.89
C PRO A 53 8.69 9.26 8.87
N SER A 54 8.44 10.16 7.92
CA SER A 54 9.11 11.46 7.82
C SER A 54 8.29 12.44 6.98
N GLY A 55 8.56 13.74 7.12
CA GLY A 55 7.94 14.79 6.30
C GLY A 55 8.14 14.58 4.80
N ARG A 56 9.34 14.15 4.38
CA ARG A 56 9.65 13.85 2.97
C ARG A 56 8.74 12.76 2.38
N ILE A 57 8.49 11.69 3.14
CA ILE A 57 7.59 10.62 2.69
C ILE A 57 6.14 11.09 2.70
N ALA A 58 5.74 11.84 3.73
CA ALA A 58 4.41 12.45 3.80
C ALA A 58 4.12 13.31 2.56
N GLU A 59 5.01 14.24 2.22
CA GLU A 59 4.87 15.11 1.04
C GLU A 59 4.78 14.30 -0.26
N PHE A 60 5.64 13.29 -0.41
CA PHE A 60 5.65 12.43 -1.59
C PHE A 60 4.32 11.68 -1.77
N VAL A 61 3.81 11.04 -0.70
CA VAL A 61 2.56 10.27 -0.76
C VAL A 61 1.36 11.20 -0.94
N ALA A 62 1.35 12.36 -0.26
CA ALA A 62 0.30 13.38 -0.37
C ALA A 62 0.27 14.08 -1.73
N ALA A 63 1.35 14.04 -2.52
CA ALA A 63 1.33 14.51 -3.90
C ALA A 63 0.49 13.61 -4.83
N THR A 64 0.27 12.34 -4.44
CA THR A 64 -0.51 11.37 -5.23
C THR A 64 -1.93 11.18 -4.69
N TYR A 65 -2.09 11.20 -3.37
CA TYR A 65 -3.37 10.93 -2.69
C TYR A 65 -3.78 12.08 -1.78
N ARG A 66 -5.08 12.32 -1.64
CA ARG A 66 -5.62 13.33 -0.73
C ARG A 66 -5.89 12.74 0.65
N PHE A 67 -5.42 13.43 1.68
CA PHE A 67 -5.64 13.14 3.09
C PHE A 67 -6.16 14.39 3.78
N ASP A 68 -7.05 14.21 4.75
CA ASP A 68 -7.57 15.29 5.58
C ASP A 68 -6.56 15.69 6.67
N ARG A 69 -5.74 14.72 7.10
CA ARG A 69 -4.69 14.92 8.09
C ARG A 69 -3.46 14.08 7.75
N ILE A 70 -2.29 14.62 8.10
CA ILE A 70 -1.01 13.92 7.99
C ILE A 70 -0.34 13.97 9.35
N GLU A 71 0.14 12.82 9.82
CA GLU A 71 0.90 12.70 11.06
C GLU A 71 2.24 12.04 10.75
N VAL A 72 3.32 12.75 11.09
CA VAL A 72 4.67 12.22 10.96
C VAL A 72 5.02 11.48 12.24
N VAL A 73 5.03 10.15 12.18
CA VAL A 73 5.27 9.25 13.29
C VAL A 73 6.14 8.07 12.83
N PRO A 74 6.96 7.45 13.70
CA PRO A 74 7.64 6.22 13.33
C PRO A 74 6.64 5.17 12.85
N VAL A 75 6.90 4.59 11.68
CA VAL A 75 6.09 3.50 11.10
C VAL A 75 6.99 2.29 10.92
N ALA A 76 6.64 1.20 11.59
CA ALA A 76 7.36 -0.06 11.52
C ALA A 76 6.43 -1.18 11.07
N VAL A 77 6.85 -1.91 10.04
CA VAL A 77 6.19 -3.15 9.59
C VAL A 77 7.18 -4.28 9.75
N THR A 78 6.77 -5.33 10.44
CA THR A 78 7.57 -6.54 10.65
C THR A 78 6.75 -7.79 10.34
N GLY A 79 7.44 -8.90 10.06
CA GLY A 79 6.82 -10.20 9.86
C GLY A 79 7.17 -10.83 8.51
N THR A 80 6.24 -11.64 8.00
CA THR A 80 6.40 -12.38 6.74
C THR A 80 5.43 -11.86 5.69
N ARG A 81 5.45 -12.44 4.48
CA ARG A 81 4.49 -12.10 3.42
C ARG A 81 3.02 -12.30 3.81
N THR A 82 2.73 -13.15 4.79
CA THR A 82 1.35 -13.49 5.20
C THR A 82 1.01 -13.08 6.62
N LEU A 83 1.98 -12.65 7.42
CA LEU A 83 1.77 -12.20 8.79
C LEU A 83 2.48 -10.87 9.01
N TRP A 84 1.73 -9.80 9.22
CA TRP A 84 2.27 -8.46 9.43
C TRP A 84 1.95 -7.99 10.83
N ARG A 85 2.92 -7.34 11.46
CA ARG A 85 2.73 -6.49 12.62
C ARG A 85 3.12 -5.07 12.22
N VAL A 86 2.20 -4.14 12.39
CA VAL A 86 2.36 -2.74 12.03
C VAL A 86 2.21 -1.91 13.30
N GLU A 87 3.19 -1.05 13.55
CA GLU A 87 3.18 -0.07 14.63
C GLU A 87 3.38 1.31 14.01
N ALA A 88 2.46 2.25 14.26
CA ALA A 88 2.50 3.60 13.70
C ALA A 88 1.81 4.58 14.65
N GLY A 89 2.58 5.26 15.52
CA GLY A 89 2.03 6.13 16.55
C GLY A 89 1.00 5.38 17.43
N PRO A 90 -0.28 5.78 17.48
CA PRO A 90 -1.31 5.09 18.25
C PRO A 90 -1.85 3.81 17.59
N LEU A 91 -1.48 3.53 16.33
CA LEU A 91 -1.94 2.34 15.61
C LEU A 91 -1.05 1.13 15.92
N SER A 92 -1.65 0.07 16.47
CA SER A 92 -1.08 -1.27 16.51
C SER A 92 -2.00 -2.23 15.74
N LEU A 93 -1.47 -2.86 14.70
CA LEU A 93 -2.22 -3.72 13.80
C LEU A 93 -1.50 -5.05 13.59
N ARG A 94 -2.25 -6.15 13.68
CA ARG A 94 -1.80 -7.48 13.27
C ARG A 94 -2.67 -7.99 12.15
N LEU A 95 -2.04 -8.33 11.03
CA LEU A 95 -2.72 -8.84 9.85
C LEU A 95 -2.21 -10.23 9.54
N ARG A 96 -3.15 -11.13 9.24
CA ARG A 96 -2.84 -12.42 8.65
C ARG A 96 -3.55 -12.54 7.32
N ALA A 97 -2.79 -12.58 6.24
CA ALA A 97 -3.33 -12.85 4.92
C ALA A 97 -3.83 -14.29 4.84
N GLY A 98 -5.03 -14.46 4.27
CA GLY A 98 -5.54 -15.78 3.89
C GLY A 98 -4.76 -16.37 2.72
N SER A 99 -5.11 -17.61 2.35
CA SER A 99 -4.55 -18.25 1.16
C SER A 99 -4.96 -17.48 -0.11
N PRO A 100 -4.06 -17.36 -1.11
CA PRO A 100 -4.42 -16.76 -2.39
C PRO A 100 -5.60 -17.49 -3.04
N SER A 101 -6.52 -16.73 -3.62
CA SER A 101 -7.62 -17.27 -4.43
C SER A 101 -7.08 -18.01 -5.66
N ALA A 102 -7.93 -18.78 -6.35
CA ALA A 102 -7.53 -19.44 -7.61
C ALA A 102 -7.02 -18.43 -8.64
N LEU A 103 -7.71 -17.29 -8.78
CA LEU A 103 -7.27 -16.18 -9.62
C LEU A 103 -5.95 -15.58 -9.15
N GLY A 104 -5.76 -15.39 -7.83
CA GLY A 104 -4.50 -14.89 -7.28
C GLY A 104 -3.31 -15.81 -7.57
N ARG A 105 -3.52 -17.14 -7.55
CA ARG A 105 -2.51 -18.12 -7.96
C ARG A 105 -2.21 -18.05 -9.46
N LEU A 106 -3.23 -17.92 -10.30
CA LEU A 106 -3.06 -17.76 -11.75
C LEU A 106 -2.25 -16.50 -12.08
N LEU A 107 -2.58 -15.37 -11.47
CA LEU A 107 -1.85 -14.11 -11.64
C LEU A 107 -0.41 -14.18 -11.12
N SER A 108 -0.15 -15.01 -10.11
CA SER A 108 1.20 -15.24 -9.58
C SER A 108 2.09 -16.06 -10.52
N ALA A 109 1.53 -16.73 -11.52
CA ALA A 109 2.29 -17.49 -12.52
C ALA A 109 2.87 -16.58 -13.62
N VAL A 110 2.45 -15.31 -13.70
CA VAL A 110 2.94 -14.37 -14.70
C VAL A 110 4.41 -14.04 -14.42
N PRO A 111 5.31 -14.19 -15.41
CA PRO A 111 6.74 -13.90 -15.24
C PRO A 111 7.02 -12.49 -14.75
N ALA A 112 8.00 -12.34 -13.87
CA ALA A 112 8.37 -11.05 -13.26
C ALA A 112 8.65 -9.91 -14.27
N PRO A 113 9.27 -10.13 -15.45
CA PRO A 113 9.46 -9.06 -16.43
C PRO A 113 8.13 -8.48 -16.95
N LEU A 114 7.12 -9.33 -17.13
CA LEU A 114 5.80 -8.92 -17.59
C LEU A 114 5.05 -8.18 -16.48
N VAL A 115 5.04 -8.71 -15.26
CA VAL A 115 4.40 -8.06 -14.10
C VAL A 115 4.92 -6.63 -13.87
N ARG A 116 6.20 -6.38 -14.16
CA ARG A 116 6.85 -5.07 -13.98
C ARG A 116 6.69 -4.11 -15.18
N SER A 117 6.04 -4.56 -16.25
CA SER A 117 5.83 -3.77 -17.46
C SER A 117 4.57 -2.89 -17.35
N PRO A 118 4.64 -1.60 -17.71
CA PRO A 118 3.46 -0.75 -17.81
C PRO A 118 2.38 -1.29 -18.76
N HIS A 119 2.78 -2.00 -19.82
CA HIS A 119 1.86 -2.61 -20.78
C HIS A 119 1.02 -3.71 -20.17
N TRP A 120 1.58 -4.47 -19.21
CA TRP A 120 0.82 -5.47 -18.47
C TRP A 120 -0.23 -4.82 -17.59
N ALA A 121 0.13 -3.75 -16.88
CA ALA A 121 -0.82 -2.98 -16.10
C ALA A 121 -1.95 -2.42 -16.98
N ALA A 122 -1.62 -1.85 -18.14
CA ALA A 122 -2.61 -1.35 -19.10
C ALA A 122 -3.54 -2.45 -19.64
N LEU A 123 -3.03 -3.68 -19.84
CA LEU A 123 -3.84 -4.81 -20.24
C LEU A 123 -4.81 -5.25 -19.13
N CYS A 124 -4.33 -5.35 -17.88
CA CYS A 124 -5.17 -5.69 -16.73
C CYS A 124 -6.23 -4.64 -16.42
N ASP A 125 -5.99 -3.39 -16.77
CA ASP A 125 -6.88 -2.24 -16.52
C ASP A 125 -8.16 -2.29 -17.37
N VAL A 126 -8.14 -2.91 -18.56
CA VAL A 126 -9.34 -3.07 -19.41
C VAL A 126 -10.46 -3.88 -18.72
N PRO A 127 -10.24 -5.14 -18.28
CA PRO A 127 -11.27 -5.88 -17.57
C PRO A 127 -11.57 -5.31 -16.19
N ALA A 128 -10.60 -4.69 -15.51
CA ALA A 128 -10.82 -4.07 -14.20
C ALA A 128 -11.89 -2.96 -14.27
N ARG A 129 -11.87 -2.14 -15.33
CA ARG A 129 -12.89 -1.10 -15.57
C ARG A 129 -14.29 -1.65 -15.83
N LEU A 130 -14.42 -2.89 -16.28
CA LEU A 130 -15.72 -3.49 -16.57
C LEU A 130 -16.37 -4.14 -15.34
N LEU A 131 -15.60 -4.35 -14.27
CA LEU A 131 -16.02 -5.03 -13.05
C LEU A 131 -16.24 -4.06 -11.86
N LEU A 132 -15.93 -2.78 -12.04
CA LEU A 132 -16.12 -1.69 -11.07
C LEU A 132 -17.33 -0.83 -11.48
#